data_AF-A0A9D5YNC1-F1
#
_entry.id   AF-A0A9D5YNC1-F1
#
_cell.length_a   1.000
_cell.length_b   1.000
_cell.length_c   1.000
_cell.angle_alpha   90.00
_cell.angle_beta   90.00
_cell.angle_gamma   90.00
#
_symmetry.space_group_name_H-M   'P 1'
#
loop_
_entity.id
_entity.type
_entity.pdbx_description
1 polymer ?
#
loop_
_entity_poly.entity_id
_entity_poly.type
_entity_poly.pdbx_seq_one_letter_code
_entity_poly.pdbx_strand_id
1 'polypeptide(L)'
;MDIKTLSSIIGHVSSKTTMDIYLHTTDEMKQQAAAKINARFSKNKDSNKEITPTEQEKPAQAKFEPTKGKYRKPGTGCITKINDHLYEGRYSPKGADGKRISKNVYAQTEAECEEKLAELIRKMKAEIAAEKAKAKPQNNA
;
A
#
# COMPACT_ATOMS: atom_id res chain seq x y z
N MET A 1 -25.19 23.73 -0.54
CA MET A 1 -26.22 24.25 0.37
C MET A 1 -25.64 25.45 1.09
N ASP A 2 -26.35 26.58 1.15
CA ASP A 2 -25.84 27.80 1.79
C ASP A 2 -26.03 27.78 3.32
N ILE A 3 -25.12 28.43 4.06
CA ILE A 3 -25.17 28.46 5.52
C ILE A 3 -26.39 29.21 6.05
N LYS A 4 -26.87 30.24 5.33
CA LYS A 4 -28.10 30.94 5.69
C LYS A 4 -29.30 30.01 5.54
N THR A 5 -29.34 29.22 4.46
CA THR A 5 -30.38 28.21 4.24
C THR A 5 -30.39 27.16 5.36
N LEU A 6 -29.21 26.63 5.73
CA LEU A 6 -29.06 25.73 6.87
C LEU A 6 -29.53 26.34 8.19
N SER A 7 -29.11 27.58 8.46
CA SER A 7 -29.50 28.34 9.65
C SER A 7 -31.01 28.51 9.76
N SER A 8 -31.69 28.85 8.65
CA SER A 8 -33.15 29.02 8.60
C SER A 8 -33.89 27.71 8.76
N ILE A 9 -33.40 26.60 8.19
CA ILE A 9 -33.99 25.27 8.33
C ILE A 9 -33.88 24.77 9.78
N ILE A 10 -32.72 24.99 10.43
CA ILE A 10 -32.45 24.56 11.81
C ILE A 10 -33.13 25.48 12.84
N GLY A 11 -33.52 26.70 12.44
CA GLY A 11 -34.18 27.68 13.31
C GLY A 11 -33.20 28.54 14.13
N HIS A 12 -31.94 28.64 13.71
CA HIS A 12 -30.98 29.54 14.34
C HIS A 12 -31.22 30.99 13.93
N VAL A 13 -31.23 31.89 14.91
CA VAL A 13 -31.44 33.34 14.75
C VAL A 13 -30.34 34.00 13.89
N SER A 14 -29.17 33.37 13.79
CA SER A 14 -28.05 33.86 12.98
C SER A 14 -27.21 32.72 12.40
N SER A 15 -26.67 32.95 11.22
CA SER A 15 -25.67 32.06 10.60
C SER A 15 -24.41 31.92 11.47
N LYS A 16 -24.09 32.95 12.28
CA LYS A 16 -22.98 32.87 13.25
C LYS A 16 -23.20 31.74 14.26
N THR A 17 -24.41 31.66 14.82
CA THR A 17 -24.76 30.62 15.82
C THR A 17 -24.64 29.22 15.22
N THR A 18 -25.05 29.04 13.96
CA THR A 18 -24.87 27.78 13.23
C THR A 18 -23.41 27.42 13.07
N MET A 19 -22.57 28.39 12.70
CA MET A 19 -21.13 28.18 12.56
C MET A 19 -20.48 27.86 13.91
N ASP A 20 -20.82 28.59 14.97
CA ASP A 20 -20.22 28.39 16.30
C ASP A 20 -20.60 27.05 16.95
N ILE A 21 -21.80 26.51 16.66
CA ILE A 21 -22.25 25.21 17.19
C ILE A 21 -21.62 24.04 16.44
N TYR A 22 -21.52 24.12 15.11
CA TYR A 22 -21.12 22.98 14.28
C TYR A 22 -19.66 23.02 13.83
N LEU A 23 -19.01 24.17 13.86
CA LEU A 23 -17.57 24.28 13.61
C LEU A 23 -16.82 24.21 14.93
N HIS A 24 -15.82 23.34 15.00
CA HIS A 24 -14.84 23.32 16.08
C HIS A 24 -13.77 24.41 15.87
N THR A 25 -14.20 25.66 15.65
CA THR A 25 -13.29 26.81 15.54
C THR A 25 -13.31 27.61 16.83
N THR A 26 -12.14 27.80 17.44
CA THR A 26 -11.99 28.67 18.61
C THR A 26 -11.86 30.14 18.21
N ASP A 27 -12.18 31.05 19.12
CA ASP A 27 -12.02 32.50 18.87
C ASP A 27 -10.56 32.88 18.61
N GLU A 28 -9.61 32.17 19.22
CA GLU A 28 -8.18 32.34 18.95
C GLU A 28 -7.83 32.02 17.48
N MET A 29 -8.37 30.93 16.92
CA MET A 29 -8.16 30.58 15.52
C MET A 29 -8.72 31.65 14.58
N LYS A 30 -9.88 32.22 14.91
CA LYS A 30 -10.51 33.32 14.15
C LYS A 30 -9.64 34.58 14.19
N GLN A 31 -9.12 34.96 15.37
CA GLN A 31 -8.23 36.11 15.54
C GLN A 31 -6.90 35.94 14.80
N GLN A 32 -6.29 34.75 14.87
CA GLN A 32 -5.06 34.45 14.13
C GLN A 32 -5.28 34.49 12.61
N ALA A 33 -6.41 33.99 12.11
CA ALA A 33 -6.76 34.08 10.70
C ALA A 33 -6.95 35.54 10.26
N ALA A 34 -7.67 36.35 11.05
CA ALA A 34 -7.84 37.78 10.79
C ALA A 34 -6.50 38.53 10.78
N ALA A 35 -5.61 38.25 11.74
CA ALA A 35 -4.27 38.83 11.80
C ALA A 35 -3.43 38.48 10.56
N LYS A 36 -3.48 37.23 10.08
CA LYS A 36 -2.79 36.80 8.85
C LYS A 36 -3.33 37.52 7.61
N ILE A 37 -4.64 37.71 7.52
CA ILE A 37 -5.27 38.43 6.41
C ILE A 37 -4.87 39.91 6.44
N ASN A 38 -4.97 40.57 7.60
CA ASN A 38 -4.55 41.96 7.76
C ASN A 38 -3.07 42.15 7.43
N ALA A 39 -2.19 41.23 7.88
CA ALA A 39 -0.77 41.27 7.54
C ALA A 39 -0.50 41.13 6.03
N ARG A 40 -1.35 40.42 5.28
CA ARG A 40 -1.26 40.32 3.81
C ARG A 40 -1.76 41.57 3.09
N PHE A 41 -2.77 42.25 3.61
CA PHE A 41 -3.28 43.49 3.01
C PHE A 41 -2.43 44.71 3.39
N SER A 42 -1.86 44.75 4.59
CA SER A 42 -0.93 45.80 5.03
C SER A 42 0.46 45.66 4.41
N LYS A 43 0.88 44.44 4.06
CA LYS A 43 2.06 44.23 3.22
C LYS A 43 1.67 44.36 1.76
N ASN A 44 1.61 45.60 1.27
CA ASN A 44 2.07 45.97 -0.07
C ASN A 44 2.03 47.49 -0.26
N LYS A 45 3.19 48.13 -0.10
CA LYS A 45 3.62 49.09 -1.11
C LYS A 45 4.94 48.76 -1.80
N ASP A 46 5.86 48.00 -1.20
CA ASP A 46 7.08 47.59 -1.90
C ASP A 46 7.65 46.27 -1.36
N SER A 47 7.04 45.13 -1.69
CA SER A 47 7.77 43.86 -1.81
C SER A 47 6.83 42.79 -2.33
N ASN A 48 6.96 42.48 -3.62
CA ASN A 48 6.53 41.20 -4.16
C ASN A 48 7.24 40.08 -3.38
N LYS A 49 6.57 39.54 -2.36
CA LYS A 49 6.95 38.29 -1.74
C LYS A 49 5.70 37.46 -1.62
N GLU A 50 5.53 36.57 -2.60
CA GLU A 50 4.71 35.39 -2.47
C GLU A 50 4.88 34.83 -1.06
N ILE A 51 3.81 34.89 -0.28
CA ILE A 51 3.72 34.10 0.94
C ILE A 51 3.23 32.74 0.46
N THR A 52 4.19 31.96 -0.06
CA THR A 52 4.13 30.51 0.03
C THR A 52 3.73 30.16 1.47
N PRO A 53 2.81 29.20 1.69
CA PRO A 53 2.50 28.73 3.03
C PRO A 53 3.83 28.41 3.72
N THR A 54 4.02 28.94 4.93
CA THR A 54 5.21 28.78 5.76
C THR A 54 5.85 27.43 5.49
N GLU A 55 7.01 27.46 4.83
CA GLU A 55 7.91 26.33 4.78
C GLU A 55 8.35 26.11 6.23
N GLN A 56 7.55 25.33 6.97
CA GLN A 56 8.06 24.60 8.12
C GLN A 56 9.32 23.94 7.58
N GLU A 57 10.50 24.25 8.14
CA GLU A 57 11.72 23.53 7.83
C GLU A 57 11.37 22.06 7.95
N LYS A 58 11.21 21.41 6.80
CA LYS A 58 10.84 20.01 6.76
C LYS A 58 12.00 19.32 7.43
N PRO A 59 11.83 18.70 8.62
CA PRO A 59 12.94 18.12 9.34
C PRO A 59 13.69 17.23 8.34
N ALA A 60 15.01 17.41 8.24
CA ALA A 60 15.85 16.77 7.23
C ALA A 60 15.40 15.31 7.10
N GLN A 61 14.78 14.98 5.96
CA GLN A 61 14.11 13.70 5.81
C GLN A 61 15.17 12.61 6.02
N ALA A 62 15.04 11.85 7.12
CA ALA A 62 15.94 10.74 7.38
C ALA A 62 15.94 9.84 6.13
N LYS A 63 17.13 9.44 5.67
CA LYS A 63 17.25 8.49 4.56
C LYS A 63 16.46 7.23 4.94
N PHE A 64 15.32 7.04 4.30
CA PHE A 64 14.51 5.85 4.49
C PHE A 64 15.23 4.67 3.85
N GLU A 65 15.71 3.75 4.67
CA GLU A 65 16.20 2.46 4.21
C GLU A 65 15.05 1.45 4.28
N PRO A 66 14.58 0.92 3.14
CA PRO A 66 13.50 -0.05 3.14
C PRO A 66 13.98 -1.33 3.83
N THR A 67 13.31 -1.69 4.92
CA THR A 67 13.50 -2.99 5.59
C THR A 67 13.14 -4.11 4.62
N LYS A 68 14.15 -4.85 4.15
CA LYS A 68 13.95 -6.01 3.28
C LYS A 68 13.31 -7.14 4.09
N GLY A 69 12.09 -7.52 3.70
CA GLY A 69 11.40 -8.66 4.32
C GLY A 69 12.14 -9.99 4.07
N LYS A 70 11.83 -11.00 4.91
CA LYS A 70 12.36 -12.36 4.78
C LYS A 70 11.62 -13.09 3.64
N TYR A 71 12.05 -12.90 2.39
CA TYR A 71 11.47 -13.55 1.21
C TYR A 71 12.31 -14.76 0.75
N ARG A 72 11.66 -15.87 0.39
CA ARG A 72 12.33 -17.06 -0.19
C ARG A 72 12.71 -16.79 -1.66
N LYS A 73 13.78 -17.40 -2.19
CA LYS A 73 14.16 -17.22 -3.60
C LYS A 73 13.01 -17.64 -4.54
N PRO A 74 12.78 -16.92 -5.65
CA PRO A 74 11.73 -17.29 -6.59
C PRO A 74 11.96 -18.70 -7.14
N GLY A 75 10.89 -19.49 -7.23
CA GLY A 75 10.92 -20.85 -7.80
C GLY A 75 11.27 -21.98 -6.82
N THR A 76 11.38 -21.70 -5.52
CA THR A 76 11.55 -22.73 -4.46
C THR A 76 10.24 -23.20 -3.82
N GLY A 77 9.08 -22.69 -4.27
CA GLY A 77 7.80 -22.93 -3.60
C GLY A 77 7.63 -22.13 -2.30
N CYS A 78 6.51 -22.36 -1.61
CA CYS A 78 6.23 -21.80 -0.29
C CYS A 78 6.08 -22.92 0.74
N ILE A 79 6.56 -22.67 1.96
CA ILE A 79 6.38 -23.57 3.10
C ILE A 79 5.60 -22.82 4.17
N THR A 80 4.51 -23.43 4.62
CA THR A 80 3.62 -22.89 5.63
C THR A 80 3.53 -23.88 6.76
N LYS A 81 3.73 -23.43 8.00
CA LYS A 81 3.41 -24.23 9.18
C LYS A 81 1.88 -24.22 9.35
N ILE A 82 1.22 -25.34 9.10
CA ILE A 82 -0.23 -25.48 9.30
C ILE A 82 -0.51 -25.66 10.80
N ASN A 83 0.15 -26.64 11.43
CA ASN A 83 0.01 -26.99 12.85
C ASN A 83 1.38 -27.23 13.48
N ASP A 84 1.43 -27.47 14.79
CA ASP A 84 2.68 -27.71 15.53
C ASP A 84 3.51 -28.90 15.02
N HIS A 85 2.85 -29.85 14.36
CA HIS A 85 3.47 -31.04 13.80
C HIS A 85 3.22 -31.19 12.29
N LEU A 86 2.82 -30.13 11.59
CA LEU A 86 2.49 -30.23 10.18
C LEU A 86 2.91 -28.99 9.40
N TYR A 87 3.83 -29.21 8.48
CA TYR A 87 4.28 -28.25 7.48
C TYR A 87 3.73 -28.64 6.10
N GLU A 88 3.30 -27.63 5.36
CA GLU A 88 2.86 -27.75 3.97
C GLU A 88 3.83 -27.03 3.04
N GLY A 89 4.42 -27.78 2.12
CA GLY A 89 5.23 -27.28 1.02
C GLY A 89 4.39 -27.25 -0.25
N ARG A 90 4.14 -26.05 -0.80
CA ARG A 90 3.34 -25.88 -2.02
C ARG A 90 4.20 -25.39 -3.17
N TYR A 91 4.09 -26.07 -4.30
CA TYR A 91 4.73 -25.70 -5.56
C TYR A 91 3.67 -25.52 -6.65
N SER A 92 3.68 -24.38 -7.35
CA SER A 92 2.65 -24.04 -8.35
C SER A 92 3.28 -23.52 -9.65
N PRO A 93 3.96 -24.40 -10.42
CA PRO A 93 4.56 -24.05 -11.71
C PRO A 93 3.50 -23.81 -12.79
N LYS A 94 3.91 -23.11 -13.85
CA LYS A 94 3.14 -22.97 -15.11
C LYS A 94 3.52 -24.13 -16.04
N GLY A 95 2.53 -24.93 -16.46
CA GLY A 95 2.71 -26.04 -17.40
C GLY A 95 3.07 -25.59 -18.83
N ALA A 96 3.20 -26.54 -19.74
CA ALA A 96 3.42 -26.24 -21.16
C ALA A 96 2.22 -25.50 -21.78
N ASP A 97 0.99 -25.85 -21.37
CA ASP A 97 -0.26 -25.22 -21.83
C ASP A 97 -0.53 -23.83 -21.23
N GLY A 98 0.39 -23.30 -20.42
CA GLY A 98 0.22 -22.00 -19.74
C GLY A 98 -0.66 -22.03 -18.47
N LYS A 99 -1.40 -23.13 -18.22
CA LYS A 99 -2.17 -23.33 -16.98
C LYS A 99 -1.26 -23.59 -15.77
N ARG A 100 -1.69 -23.16 -14.58
CA ARG A 100 -0.97 -23.41 -13.32
C ARG A 100 -1.44 -24.73 -12.72
N ILE A 101 -0.50 -25.59 -12.33
CA ILE A 101 -0.77 -26.84 -11.62
C ILE A 101 -0.15 -26.71 -10.24
N SER A 102 -0.95 -26.74 -9.18
CA SER A 102 -0.44 -26.75 -7.81
C SER A 102 -0.30 -28.18 -7.30
N LYS A 103 0.85 -28.51 -6.71
CA LYS A 103 1.09 -29.73 -5.96
C LYS A 103 1.59 -29.36 -4.56
N ASN A 104 1.13 -30.12 -3.56
CA ASN A 104 1.42 -29.89 -2.15
C ASN A 104 2.14 -31.12 -1.57
N VAL A 105 2.95 -30.88 -0.55
CA VAL A 105 3.74 -31.88 0.19
C VAL A 105 3.54 -31.61 1.67
N TYR A 106 3.39 -32.65 2.47
CA TYR A 106 3.23 -32.55 3.91
C TYR A 106 4.38 -33.25 4.64
N ALA A 107 4.87 -32.63 5.72
CA ALA A 107 5.90 -33.19 6.59
C ALA A 107 5.76 -32.69 8.03
N GLN A 108 6.41 -33.36 8.97
CA GLN A 108 6.32 -33.02 10.39
C GLN A 108 7.27 -31.88 10.79
N THR A 109 8.43 -31.83 10.15
CA THR A 109 9.45 -30.80 10.34
C THR A 109 9.60 -29.93 9.08
N GLU A 110 10.12 -28.71 9.24
CA GLU A 110 10.39 -27.81 8.11
C GLU A 110 11.44 -28.40 7.17
N ALA A 111 12.49 -29.02 7.72
CA ALA A 111 13.58 -29.62 6.94
C ALA A 111 13.10 -30.76 6.03
N GLU A 112 12.29 -31.69 6.56
CA GLU A 112 11.70 -32.76 5.75
C GLU A 112 10.74 -32.22 4.67
N CYS A 113 10.04 -31.13 4.97
CA CYS A 113 9.17 -30.47 4.01
C CYS A 113 9.98 -29.87 2.86
N GLU A 114 11.13 -29.26 3.16
CA GLU A 114 12.04 -28.69 2.18
C GLU A 114 12.63 -29.73 1.24
N GLU A 115 13.08 -30.87 1.76
CA GLU A 115 13.64 -31.95 0.94
C GLU A 115 12.60 -32.53 -0.03
N LYS A 116 11.43 -32.91 0.50
CA LYS A 116 10.34 -33.44 -0.31
C LYS A 116 9.83 -32.41 -1.33
N LEU A 117 9.79 -31.13 -0.97
CA LEU A 117 9.42 -30.06 -1.89
C LEU A 117 10.48 -29.86 -2.98
N ALA A 118 11.78 -29.94 -2.65
CA ALA A 118 12.86 -29.83 -3.62
C ALA A 118 12.83 -30.99 -4.64
N GLU A 119 12.57 -32.21 -4.19
CA GLU A 119 12.36 -33.36 -5.07
C GLU A 119 11.16 -33.18 -6.00
N LEU A 120 10.02 -32.73 -5.45
CA LEU A 120 8.82 -32.45 -6.22
C LEU A 120 9.10 -31.38 -7.30
N ILE A 121 9.83 -30.31 -6.94
CA ILE A 121 10.20 -29.24 -7.85
C ILE A 121 11.08 -29.78 -8.98
N ARG A 122 12.07 -30.64 -8.69
CA ARG A 122 12.94 -31.24 -9.71
C ARG A 122 12.13 -32.08 -10.70
N LYS A 123 11.25 -32.95 -10.20
CA LYS A 123 10.38 -33.80 -11.02
C LYS A 123 9.45 -32.97 -11.92
N MET A 124 8.71 -32.03 -11.34
CA MET A 124 7.78 -31.19 -12.11
C MET A 124 8.50 -30.29 -13.12
N LYS A 125 9.68 -29.74 -12.79
CA LYS A 125 10.45 -28.95 -13.75
C LYS A 125 10.92 -29.81 -14.94
N ALA A 126 11.33 -31.05 -14.68
CA ALA A 126 11.71 -31.98 -15.74
C ALA A 126 10.52 -32.35 -16.63
N GLU A 127 9.36 -32.65 -16.03
CA GLU A 127 8.10 -32.91 -16.75
C GLU A 127 7.72 -31.72 -17.65
N ILE A 128 7.68 -30.51 -17.09
CA ILE A 128 7.32 -29.29 -17.84
C ILE A 128 8.35 -28.99 -18.94
N ALA A 129 9.64 -29.21 -18.71
CA ALA A 129 10.66 -29.03 -19.72
C ALA A 129 10.49 -30.02 -20.89
N ALA A 130 10.19 -31.28 -20.58
CA ALA A 130 9.91 -32.31 -21.60
C ALA A 130 8.63 -32.00 -22.40
N GLU A 131 7.55 -31.59 -21.73
CA GLU A 131 6.31 -31.18 -22.40
C GLU A 131 6.50 -29.94 -23.26
N LYS A 132 7.23 -28.92 -22.77
CA LYS A 132 7.55 -27.73 -23.56
C LYS A 132 8.43 -28.03 -24.76
N ALA A 133 9.34 -29.00 -24.67
CA ALA A 133 10.14 -29.44 -25.80
C ALA A 133 9.28 -30.13 -26.86
N LYS A 134 8.31 -30.96 -26.45
CA LYS A 134 7.34 -31.60 -27.36
C LYS A 134 6.35 -30.61 -27.97
N ALA A 135 5.97 -29.59 -27.22
CA ALA A 135 4.98 -28.58 -27.62
C ALA A 135 5.58 -27.39 -28.39
N LYS A 136 6.89 -27.34 -28.66
CA LYS A 136 7.46 -26.42 -29.65
C LYS A 136 7.19 -26.97 -31.06
N PRO A 137 6.19 -26.46 -31.81
CA PRO A 137 6.16 -26.72 -33.24
C PRO A 137 7.40 -26.10 -33.90
N GLN A 138 7.89 -26.76 -34.95
CA GLN A 138 8.79 -26.17 -35.94
C GLN A 138 8.07 -25.01 -36.64
N ASN A 139 7.97 -23.84 -36.00
CA ASN A 139 7.55 -22.62 -36.65
C ASN A 139 8.67 -21.60 -36.48
N ASN A 140 9.64 -21.71 -37.38
CA ASN A 140 10.55 -20.66 -37.82
C ASN A 140 10.93 -21.06 -39.25
N ALA A 141 10.07 -20.71 -40.20
CA ALA A 141 10.36 -20.62 -41.62
C ALA A 141 9.98 -19.20 -42.05
#